data_AF-A0A7M3M9K8-F1
#
_entry.id   AF-A0A7M3M9K8-F1
#
_cell.length_a   1.000
_cell.length_b   1.000
_cell.length_c   1.000
_cell.angle_alpha   90.00
_cell.angle_beta   90.00
_cell.angle_gamma   90.00
#
_symmetry.space_group_name_H-M   'P 1'
#
loop_
_entity.id
_entity.type
_entity.pdbx_description
1 polymer ?
#
loop_
_entity_poly.entity_id
_entity_poly.type
_entity_poly.pdbx_seq_one_letter_code
_entity_poly.pdbx_strand_id
1 'polypeptide(L)'
;VNFAAEYWDNVFELFLEEYKAGRTPNPDILCNKEIKFKAFLEFAAEDLGADYIATGHYVRRADVNGKSQLLRGLDGNKDQSYFLYTLSHEQIAQSLFPVGELEKPQVRKIAEELDLITAKKKDSTGICFIGERKFRDFLGRYLPAQPGKIVTVDGDEIGQHQGLMYHTLG
;
A
#
# COMPACT_ATOMS: atom_id res chain seq x y z
N VAL A 1 4.84 -3.74 18.80
CA VAL A 1 4.42 -2.39 18.36
C VAL A 1 2.97 -2.40 17.96
N ASN A 2 2.26 -1.29 18.19
CA ASN A 2 0.88 -1.10 17.74
C ASN A 2 0.77 0.31 17.17
N PHE A 3 0.61 0.42 15.85
CA PHE A 3 0.46 1.70 15.13
C PHE A 3 -0.99 1.93 14.68
N ALA A 4 -1.97 1.32 15.36
CA ALA A 4 -3.37 1.38 14.95
C ALA A 4 -3.95 2.79 15.04
N ALA A 5 -3.50 3.61 16.00
CA ALA A 5 -3.94 4.99 16.15
C ALA A 5 -3.42 5.85 14.99
N GLU A 6 -2.11 5.79 14.75
CA GLU A 6 -1.44 6.49 13.65
C GLU A 6 -1.99 6.07 12.30
N TYR A 7 -2.32 4.79 12.13
CA TYR A 7 -2.96 4.27 10.93
C TYR A 7 -4.34 4.89 10.72
N TRP A 8 -5.16 4.92 11.78
CA TRP A 8 -6.48 5.49 11.72
C TRP A 8 -6.41 6.96 11.31
N ASP A 9 -5.65 7.75 12.07
CA ASP A 9 -5.58 9.20 11.94
C ASP A 9 -4.94 9.63 10.61
N ASN A 10 -3.82 9.01 10.22
CA ASN A 10 -3.01 9.50 9.09
C ASN A 10 -3.31 8.81 7.75
N VAL A 11 -4.03 7.67 7.76
CA VAL A 11 -4.31 6.90 6.55
C VAL A 11 -5.80 6.70 6.36
N PHE A 12 -6.49 6.19 7.38
CA PHE A 12 -7.87 5.76 7.22
C PHE A 12 -8.86 6.91 7.17
N GLU A 13 -8.67 7.97 7.96
CA GLU A 13 -9.55 9.14 7.92
C GLU A 13 -9.52 9.82 6.56
N LEU A 14 -8.33 10.10 6.02
CA LEU A 14 -8.17 10.66 4.67
C LEU A 14 -8.77 9.74 3.60
N PHE A 15 -8.57 8.43 3.71
CA PHE A 15 -9.22 7.46 2.83
C PHE A 15 -10.75 7.61 2.81
N LEU A 16 -11.38 7.79 3.97
CA LEU A 16 -12.83 8.00 4.04
C LEU A 16 -13.25 9.36 3.47
N GLU A 17 -12.48 10.42 3.70
CA GLU A 17 -12.75 11.75 3.15
C GLU A 17 -12.70 11.78 1.62
N GLU A 18 -11.72 11.11 1.03
CA GLU A 18 -11.58 11.00 -0.42
C GLU A 18 -12.78 10.28 -1.05
N TYR A 19 -13.26 9.19 -0.44
CA TYR A 19 -14.47 8.50 -0.89
C TYR A 19 -15.75 9.33 -0.70
N LYS A 20 -15.87 10.10 0.40
CA LYS A 20 -16.97 11.04 0.59
C LYS A 20 -17.02 12.08 -0.52
N ALA A 21 -15.87 12.46 -1.05
CA ALA A 21 -15.74 13.41 -2.15
C ALA A 21 -15.84 12.75 -3.55
N GLY A 22 -16.20 11.47 -3.64
CA GLY A 22 -16.38 10.75 -4.90
C GLY A 22 -15.08 10.40 -5.62
N ARG A 23 -13.93 10.46 -4.94
CA ARG A 23 -12.63 10.05 -5.48
C ARG A 23 -12.31 8.61 -5.07
N THR A 24 -11.39 7.99 -5.81
CA THR A 24 -10.86 6.66 -5.48
C THR A 24 -9.44 6.81 -4.93
N PRO A 25 -9.26 6.85 -3.59
CA PRO A 25 -7.96 6.97 -2.97
C PRO A 25 -7.15 5.67 -3.07
N ASN A 26 -5.83 5.79 -2.95
CA ASN A 26 -4.94 4.66 -2.78
C ASN A 26 -4.34 4.67 -1.35
N PRO A 27 -4.93 3.93 -0.39
CA PRO A 27 -4.48 3.95 1.00
C PRO A 27 -3.12 3.29 1.20
N ASP A 28 -2.67 2.43 0.28
CA ASP A 28 -1.37 1.74 0.43
C ASP A 28 -0.19 2.71 0.20
N ILE A 29 -0.37 3.74 -0.65
CA ILE A 29 0.59 4.84 -0.81
C ILE A 29 0.77 5.58 0.53
N LEU A 30 -0.34 5.92 1.19
CA LEU A 30 -0.33 6.62 2.48
C LEU A 30 0.21 5.73 3.61
N CYS A 31 -0.13 4.46 3.62
CA CYS A 31 0.41 3.48 4.56
C CYS A 31 1.93 3.40 4.50
N ASN A 32 2.52 3.39 3.29
CA ASN A 32 3.97 3.44 3.16
C ASN A 32 4.52 4.77 3.71
N LYS A 33 3.93 5.90 3.32
CA LYS A 33 4.40 7.23 3.73
C LYS A 33 4.36 7.46 5.24
N GLU A 34 3.21 7.23 5.87
CA GLU A 34 2.94 7.65 7.25
C GLU A 34 3.24 6.55 8.27
N ILE A 35 3.16 5.27 7.88
CA ILE A 35 3.30 4.16 8.82
C ILE A 35 4.60 3.42 8.61
N LYS A 36 4.85 2.84 7.43
CA LYS A 36 5.99 1.94 7.25
C LYS A 36 7.34 2.66 7.21
N PHE A 37 7.41 3.87 6.65
CA PHE A 37 8.66 4.61 6.48
C PHE A 37 8.72 5.90 7.31
N LYS A 38 7.75 6.09 8.20
CA LYS A 38 7.75 7.18 9.18
C LYS A 38 7.60 6.60 10.59
N ALA A 39 6.39 6.27 11.03
CA ALA A 39 6.17 5.76 12.40
C ALA A 39 7.03 4.51 12.72
N PHE A 40 7.13 3.55 11.80
CA PHE A 40 7.97 2.36 12.01
C PHE A 40 9.47 2.67 11.93
N LEU A 41 9.88 3.60 11.08
CA LEU A 41 11.28 4.01 10.95
C LEU A 41 11.75 4.77 12.21
N GLU A 42 10.93 5.71 12.68
CA GLU A 42 11.13 6.46 13.93
C GLU A 42 11.22 5.49 15.11
N PHE A 43 10.25 4.59 15.27
CA PHE A 43 10.30 3.56 16.31
C PHE A 43 11.55 2.66 16.22
N ALA A 44 11.95 2.25 15.01
CA ALA A 44 13.12 1.41 14.83
C ALA A 44 14.41 2.14 15.27
N ALA A 45 14.52 3.44 14.96
CA ALA A 45 15.68 4.23 15.36
C ALA A 45 15.67 4.56 16.87
N GLU A 46 14.56 5.05 17.40
CA GLU A 46 14.47 5.61 18.76
C GLU A 46 14.33 4.52 19.83
N ASP A 47 13.44 3.54 19.62
CA ASP A 47 13.13 2.52 20.63
C ASP A 47 13.98 1.26 20.50
N LEU A 48 14.31 0.86 19.26
CA LEU A 48 15.11 -0.35 19.00
C LEU A 48 16.60 -0.06 18.81
N GLY A 49 16.99 1.19 18.58
CA GLY A 49 18.37 1.57 18.30
C GLY A 49 18.90 0.97 16.99
N ALA A 50 18.03 0.74 16.00
CA ALA A 50 18.38 0.15 14.71
C ALA A 50 18.88 1.22 13.73
N ASP A 51 19.95 0.90 12.99
CA ASP A 51 20.49 1.79 11.95
C ASP A 51 19.66 1.77 10.65
N TYR A 52 19.00 0.65 10.37
CA TYR A 52 18.21 0.43 9.16
C TYR A 52 16.93 -0.33 9.44
N ILE A 53 15.90 -0.06 8.64
CA ILE A 53 14.75 -0.95 8.49
C ILE A 53 14.86 -1.76 7.20
N ALA A 54 14.27 -2.95 7.18
CA ALA A 54 14.14 -3.75 5.96
C ALA A 54 12.68 -4.08 5.70
N THR A 55 12.28 -4.06 4.43
CA THR A 55 10.92 -4.43 4.04
C THR A 55 10.92 -5.45 2.90
N GLY A 56 9.84 -6.22 2.78
CA GLY A 56 9.63 -7.16 1.68
C GLY A 56 9.14 -6.51 0.38
N HIS A 57 9.36 -5.19 0.19
CA HIS A 57 8.96 -4.52 -1.04
C HIS A 57 9.89 -4.90 -2.18
N TYR A 58 9.31 -5.22 -3.34
CA TYR A 58 10.00 -5.48 -4.60
C TYR A 58 10.40 -4.16 -5.27
N VAL A 59 11.31 -3.45 -4.63
CA VAL A 59 11.94 -2.22 -5.10
C VAL A 59 13.43 -2.29 -4.81
N ARG A 60 14.24 -1.45 -5.44
CA ARG A 60 15.67 -1.41 -5.19
C ARG A 60 16.10 -0.04 -4.71
N ARG A 61 17.27 -0.02 -4.06
CA ARG A 61 17.95 1.19 -3.63
C ARG A 61 19.30 1.26 -4.32
N ALA A 62 19.66 2.45 -4.77
CA ALA A 62 21.03 2.75 -5.18
C ALA A 62 21.49 4.06 -4.56
N ASP A 63 22.72 4.10 -4.07
CA ASP A 63 23.36 5.31 -3.57
C ASP A 63 24.22 5.91 -4.68
N VAL A 64 23.84 7.08 -5.17
CA VAL A 64 24.52 7.78 -6.28
C VAL A 64 24.83 9.20 -5.85
N ASN A 65 26.10 9.60 -5.93
CA ASN A 65 26.56 10.95 -5.54
C ASN A 65 26.15 11.36 -4.12
N GLY A 66 26.19 10.42 -3.17
CA GLY A 66 25.82 10.67 -1.76
C GLY A 66 24.32 10.79 -1.50
N LYS A 67 23.47 10.47 -2.49
CA LYS A 67 22.01 10.49 -2.35
C LYS A 67 21.41 9.13 -2.71
N SER A 68 20.56 8.60 -1.83
CA SER A 68 19.83 7.37 -2.10
C SER A 68 18.69 7.59 -3.09
N GLN A 69 18.56 6.68 -4.04
CA GLN A 69 17.56 6.68 -5.10
C GLN A 69 16.68 5.43 -4.98
N LEU A 70 15.37 5.60 -5.21
CA LEU A 70 14.43 4.50 -5.36
C LEU A 70 14.47 4.02 -6.81
N LEU A 71 14.74 2.73 -6.99
CA LEU A 71 14.76 2.07 -8.28
C LEU A 71 13.63 1.02 -8.35
N ARG A 72 13.21 0.71 -9.57
CA ARG A 72 12.30 -0.41 -9.82
C ARG A 72 12.95 -1.73 -9.41
N GLY A 73 12.14 -2.65 -8.91
CA GLY A 73 12.52 -4.06 -8.72
C GLY A 73 12.93 -4.71 -10.05
N LEU A 74 13.76 -5.75 -9.99
CA LEU A 74 14.16 -6.50 -11.19
C LEU A 74 12.98 -7.23 -11.84
N ASP A 75 12.07 -7.75 -11.02
CA ASP A 75 10.83 -8.37 -11.50
C ASP A 75 9.80 -7.30 -11.89
N GLY A 76 9.70 -7.01 -13.18
CA GLY A 76 8.76 -6.00 -13.69
C GLY A 76 7.28 -6.30 -13.39
N ASN A 77 6.91 -7.57 -13.17
CA ASN A 77 5.53 -7.95 -12.82
C ASN A 77 5.23 -7.80 -11.32
N LYS A 78 6.27 -7.62 -10.51
CA LYS A 78 6.17 -7.49 -9.06
C LYS A 78 6.73 -6.18 -8.54
N ASP A 79 7.27 -5.32 -9.40
CA ASP A 79 7.76 -3.99 -9.03
C ASP A 79 6.72 -3.22 -8.21
N GLN A 80 7.16 -2.72 -7.06
CA GLN A 80 6.32 -1.97 -6.13
C GLN A 80 6.70 -0.50 -6.02
N SER A 81 7.57 0.00 -6.90
CA SER A 81 8.06 1.38 -6.87
C SER A 81 6.94 2.41 -6.88
N TYR A 82 5.83 2.09 -7.56
CA TYR A 82 4.61 2.89 -7.61
C TYR A 82 4.08 3.27 -6.22
N PHE A 83 4.11 2.36 -5.24
CA PHE A 83 3.55 2.62 -3.91
C PHE A 83 4.51 3.41 -3.00
N LEU A 84 5.75 3.62 -3.42
CA LEU A 84 6.82 4.23 -2.63
C LEU A 84 7.26 5.60 -3.20
N TYR A 85 6.52 6.17 -4.14
CA TYR A 85 6.88 7.45 -4.77
C TYR A 85 6.96 8.64 -3.80
N THR A 86 6.30 8.53 -2.65
CA THR A 86 6.25 9.57 -1.61
C THR A 86 7.48 9.57 -0.72
N LEU A 87 8.34 8.54 -0.79
CA LEU A 87 9.49 8.42 0.08
C LEU A 87 10.58 9.42 -0.29
N SER A 88 11.14 10.05 0.73
CA SER A 88 12.30 10.91 0.59
C SER A 88 13.58 10.08 0.49
N HIS A 89 14.65 10.68 -0.03
CA HIS A 89 15.96 10.03 -0.10
C HIS A 89 16.51 9.66 1.29
N GLU A 90 16.20 10.43 2.33
CA GLU A 90 16.58 10.16 3.71
C GLU A 90 15.91 8.88 4.23
N GLN A 91 14.60 8.74 4.00
CA GLN A 91 13.86 7.52 4.36
C GLN A 91 14.38 6.30 3.60
N ILE A 92 14.73 6.47 2.31
CA ILE A 92 15.32 5.42 1.49
C ILE A 92 16.73 5.06 2.01
N ALA A 93 17.54 6.05 2.39
CA ALA A 93 18.89 5.85 2.92
C ALA A 93 18.92 5.01 4.20
N GLN A 94 17.84 5.06 4.99
CA GLN A 94 17.67 4.28 6.21
C GLN A 94 16.88 2.97 5.98
N SER A 95 16.62 2.61 4.71
CA SER A 95 15.84 1.43 4.34
C SER A 95 16.62 0.45 3.47
N LEU A 96 16.34 -0.84 3.64
CA LEU A 96 16.85 -1.96 2.87
C LEU A 96 15.70 -2.71 2.17
N PHE A 97 15.97 -3.16 0.94
CA PHE A 97 15.00 -3.87 0.10
C PHE A 97 15.58 -5.17 -0.47
N PRO A 98 15.80 -6.21 0.37
CA PRO A 98 16.58 -7.38 -0.04
C PRO A 98 15.98 -8.16 -1.22
N VAL A 99 14.65 -8.13 -1.36
CA VAL A 99 13.94 -8.88 -2.40
C VAL A 99 13.84 -8.13 -3.74
N GLY A 100 14.25 -6.86 -3.79
CA GLY A 100 14.22 -6.08 -5.03
C GLY A 100 15.18 -6.56 -6.11
N GLU A 101 16.26 -7.22 -5.71
CA GLU A 101 17.29 -7.80 -6.58
C GLU A 101 16.95 -9.23 -7.04
N LEU A 102 15.74 -9.72 -6.73
CA LEU A 102 15.34 -11.09 -7.01
C LEU A 102 14.02 -11.12 -7.77
N GLU A 103 13.88 -12.11 -8.65
CA GLU A 103 12.58 -12.44 -9.21
C GLU A 103 11.71 -13.16 -8.18
N LYS A 104 10.39 -12.98 -8.25
CA LYS A 104 9.47 -13.63 -7.31
C LYS A 104 9.63 -15.16 -7.23
N PRO A 105 9.84 -15.90 -8.33
CA PRO A 105 10.10 -17.34 -8.27
C PRO A 105 11.38 -17.67 -7.47
N GLN A 106 12.42 -16.84 -7.55
CA GLN A 106 13.65 -17.03 -6.78
C GLN A 106 13.42 -16.85 -5.28
N VAL A 107 12.66 -15.81 -4.89
CA VAL A 107 12.29 -15.60 -3.48
C VAL A 107 11.51 -16.80 -2.92
N ARG A 108 10.61 -17.40 -3.72
CA ARG A 108 9.88 -18.61 -3.34
C ARG A 108 10.80 -19.82 -3.20
N LYS A 109 11.69 -20.04 -4.17
CA LYS A 109 12.67 -21.12 -4.14
C LYS A 109 13.58 -21.05 -2.92
N ILE A 110 14.12 -19.87 -2.61
CA ILE A 110 14.94 -19.65 -1.40
C ILE A 110 14.14 -19.98 -0.14
N ALA A 111 12.89 -19.54 -0.07
CA ALA A 111 12.03 -19.84 1.08
C ALA A 111 11.72 -21.34 1.23
N GLU A 112 11.57 -22.08 0.12
CA GLU A 112 11.39 -23.54 0.13
C GLU A 112 12.67 -24.28 0.53
N GLU A 113 13.82 -23.86 0.02
CA GLU A 113 15.14 -24.44 0.37
C GLU A 113 15.50 -24.23 1.84
N LEU A 114 15.04 -23.13 2.43
CA LEU A 114 15.22 -22.81 3.85
C LEU A 114 14.08 -23.34 4.76
N ASP A 115 13.14 -24.11 4.20
CA ASP A 115 11.97 -24.67 4.91
C ASP A 115 11.15 -23.61 5.69
N LEU A 116 10.99 -22.42 5.11
CA LEU A 116 10.20 -21.36 5.73
C LEU A 116 8.70 -21.66 5.62
N ILE A 117 7.97 -21.54 6.73
CA ILE A 117 6.51 -21.76 6.77
C ILE A 117 5.73 -20.89 5.76
N THR A 118 6.28 -19.73 5.39
CA THR A 118 5.69 -18.79 4.43
C THR A 118 5.97 -19.14 2.96
N ALA A 119 6.81 -20.14 2.68
CA ALA A 119 7.28 -20.48 1.34
C ALA A 119 6.13 -20.69 0.33
N LYS A 120 5.02 -21.30 0.75
CA LYS A 120 3.84 -21.55 -0.09
C LYS A 120 2.64 -20.64 0.20
N LYS A 121 2.77 -19.69 1.14
CA LYS A 121 1.67 -18.78 1.52
C LYS A 121 1.35 -17.85 0.35
N LYS A 122 0.08 -17.75 -0.08
CA LYS A 122 -0.32 -16.83 -1.16
C LYS A 122 0.07 -15.38 -0.84
N ASP A 123 0.39 -14.62 -1.89
CA ASP A 123 0.62 -13.18 -1.76
C ASP A 123 -0.67 -12.52 -1.27
N SER A 124 -0.54 -11.52 -0.40
CA SER A 124 -1.68 -10.71 0.03
C SER A 124 -2.27 -9.96 -1.15
N THR A 125 -3.60 -9.95 -1.25
CA THR A 125 -4.35 -9.18 -2.24
C THR A 125 -5.30 -8.22 -1.55
N GLY A 126 -5.65 -7.13 -2.24
CA GLY A 126 -6.48 -6.06 -1.68
C GLY A 126 -5.70 -5.07 -0.82
N ILE A 127 -6.44 -4.13 -0.23
CA ILE A 127 -5.90 -3.06 0.61
C ILE A 127 -5.36 -3.65 1.92
N CYS A 128 -4.14 -3.23 2.31
CA CYS A 128 -3.32 -3.87 3.35
C CYS A 128 -4.05 -4.22 4.66
N PHE A 129 -5.01 -3.40 5.10
CA PHE A 129 -5.70 -3.54 6.38
C PHE A 129 -7.13 -4.12 6.27
N ILE A 130 -7.74 -4.08 5.08
CA ILE A 130 -9.08 -4.61 4.86
C ILE A 130 -9.02 -6.14 4.73
N GLY A 131 -7.93 -6.64 4.12
CA GLY A 131 -7.76 -8.05 3.80
C GLY A 131 -8.77 -8.53 2.75
N GLU A 132 -9.07 -9.84 2.77
CA GLU A 132 -9.96 -10.49 1.79
C GLU A 132 -11.46 -10.29 2.10
N ARG A 133 -11.88 -9.04 2.32
CA ARG A 133 -13.28 -8.69 2.59
C ARG A 133 -13.93 -8.04 1.38
N LYS A 134 -15.25 -8.21 1.25
CA LYS A 134 -16.05 -7.48 0.25
C LYS A 134 -15.95 -5.98 0.54
N PHE A 135 -15.33 -5.26 -0.39
CA PHE A 135 -15.05 -3.83 -0.24
C PHE A 135 -16.30 -2.99 0.04
N ARG A 136 -17.40 -3.30 -0.64
CA ARG A 136 -18.71 -2.64 -0.44
C ARG A 136 -19.20 -2.75 1.01
N ASP A 137 -19.20 -3.96 1.56
CA ASP A 137 -19.66 -4.23 2.94
C ASP A 137 -18.74 -3.60 3.99
N PHE A 138 -17.46 -3.45 3.65
CA PHE A 138 -16.50 -2.75 4.49
C PHE A 138 -16.78 -1.25 4.51
N LEU A 139 -16.85 -0.60 3.33
CA LEU A 139 -17.01 0.84 3.21
C LEU A 139 -18.37 1.31 3.76
N GLY A 140 -19.42 0.51 3.59
CA GLY A 140 -20.76 0.79 4.13
C GLY A 140 -20.86 0.85 5.66
N ARG A 141 -19.82 0.40 6.40
CA ARG A 141 -19.75 0.55 7.87
C ARG A 141 -19.37 1.97 8.30
N TYR A 142 -18.74 2.72 7.40
CA TYR A 142 -18.19 4.04 7.70
C TYR A 142 -18.89 5.16 6.93
N LEU A 143 -19.34 4.88 5.71
CA LEU A 143 -19.99 5.85 4.84
C LEU A 143 -21.43 5.42 4.53
N PRO A 144 -22.45 6.27 4.81
CA PRO A 144 -23.82 5.96 4.45
C PRO A 144 -23.97 5.94 2.93
N ALA A 145 -24.58 4.88 2.42
CA ALA A 145 -24.87 4.75 1.00
C ALA A 145 -25.99 5.72 0.59
N GLN A 146 -25.75 6.49 -0.47
CA GLN A 146 -26.73 7.38 -1.08
C GLN A 146 -27.03 6.91 -2.50
N PRO A 147 -28.12 6.15 -2.71
CA PRO A 147 -28.53 5.73 -4.04
C PRO A 147 -28.85 6.92 -4.93
N GLY A 148 -28.55 6.80 -6.22
CA GLY A 148 -28.71 7.87 -7.20
C GLY A 148 -28.83 7.30 -8.61
N LYS A 149 -29.08 8.18 -9.59
CA LYS A 149 -29.33 7.79 -10.97
C LYS A 149 -28.02 7.46 -11.70
N ILE A 150 -28.06 6.48 -12.59
CA ILE A 150 -27.02 6.22 -13.58
C ILE A 150 -27.48 6.87 -14.88
N VAL A 151 -26.65 7.73 -15.43
CA VAL A 151 -26.97 8.54 -16.61
C VAL A 151 -25.91 8.31 -17.68
N THR A 152 -26.32 8.22 -18.94
CA THR A 152 -25.40 8.18 -20.07
C THR A 152 -24.72 9.53 -20.28
N VAL A 153 -23.69 9.56 -21.14
CA VAL A 153 -23.06 10.81 -21.57
C VAL A 153 -24.04 11.73 -22.32
N ASP A 154 -25.09 11.17 -22.92
CA ASP A 154 -26.13 11.90 -23.65
C ASP A 154 -27.27 12.40 -22.74
N GLY A 155 -27.26 12.05 -21.45
CA GLY A 155 -28.24 12.50 -20.46
C GLY A 155 -29.40 11.53 -20.21
N ASP A 156 -29.39 10.35 -20.84
CA ASP A 156 -30.43 9.34 -20.64
C ASP A 156 -30.24 8.59 -19.32
N GLU A 157 -31.29 8.50 -18.52
CA GLU A 157 -31.29 7.69 -17.31
C GLU A 157 -31.40 6.19 -17.66
N ILE A 158 -30.41 5.41 -17.25
CA ILE A 158 -30.30 3.96 -17.59
C ILE A 158 -30.38 3.04 -16.37
N GLY A 159 -30.49 3.60 -15.17
CA GLY A 159 -30.65 2.80 -13.95
C GLY A 159 -30.37 3.57 -12.66
N GLN A 160 -30.17 2.83 -11.58
CA GLN A 160 -29.90 3.38 -10.25
C GLN A 160 -28.64 2.72 -9.64
N HIS A 161 -27.70 3.53 -9.16
CA HIS A 161 -26.56 3.05 -8.41
C HIS A 161 -26.89 2.98 -6.92
N GLN A 162 -26.19 2.11 -6.19
CA GLN A 162 -26.37 1.93 -4.74
C GLN A 162 -25.50 2.87 -3.89
N GLY A 163 -24.67 3.70 -4.52
CA GLY A 163 -23.82 4.70 -3.89
C GLY A 163 -22.64 5.05 -4.78
N LEU A 164 -22.31 6.34 -4.91
CA LEU A 164 -21.20 6.78 -5.78
C LEU A 164 -19.86 6.21 -5.32
N MET A 165 -19.62 6.13 -4.01
CA MET A 165 -18.35 5.65 -3.45
C MET A 165 -18.02 4.18 -3.76
N TYR A 166 -18.97 3.41 -4.32
CA TYR A 166 -18.74 2.02 -4.72
C TYR A 166 -18.22 1.87 -6.15
N HIS A 167 -18.00 2.98 -6.86
CA HIS A 167 -17.60 2.99 -8.25
C HIS A 167 -16.31 3.81 -8.43
N THR A 168 -15.57 3.47 -9.47
CA THR A 168 -14.41 4.23 -9.97
C THR A 168 -14.56 4.35 -11.48
N LEU A 169 -13.83 5.27 -12.09
CA LEU A 169 -13.72 5.36 -13.54
C LEU A 169 -13.14 4.06 -14.11
N GLY A 170 -13.77 3.51 -15.16
CA GLY A 170 -13.36 2.26 -15.82
C GLY A 170 -14.40 1.76 -16.80
#